data_AF-A0A7C5TG38-F1
#
_entry.id   AF-A0A7C5TG38-F1
#
_cell.length_a   1.000
_cell.length_b   1.000
_cell.length_c   1.000
_cell.angle_alpha   90.00
_cell.angle_beta   90.00
_cell.angle_gamma   90.00
#
_symmetry.space_group_name_H-M   'P 1'
#
loop_
_entity.id
_entity.type
_entity.pdbx_description
1 polymer ?
#
loop_
_entity_poly.entity_id
_entity_poly.type
_entity_poly.pdbx_seq_one_letter_code
_entity_poly.pdbx_strand_id
1 'polypeptide(L)'
;MEIFTLKLSGHLFDNGDLLPTYVDLIRELWVGGYRMVVVTGGGSLARRYIELGKGLGINESLLDMLGISASRLNAQLLASALSDIAYLPIPKDLNETFSAWTTGRLVIVGGFQPGQSTATVAMLVSELLGVRKLIDCANVDAVYTSDPRKDPNAKRLE
;
A
#
# COMPACT_ATOMS: atom_id res chain seq x y z
N MET A 1 19.20 -3.98 12.93
CA MET A 1 18.11 -4.41 12.04
C MET A 1 17.26 -3.19 11.76
N GLU A 2 17.32 -2.65 10.55
CA GLU A 2 16.52 -1.47 10.19
C GLU A 2 15.10 -1.93 9.85
N ILE A 3 14.11 -1.20 10.38
CA ILE A 3 12.69 -1.49 10.20
C ILE A 3 12.02 -0.26 9.60
N PHE A 4 11.27 -0.45 8.53
CA PHE A 4 10.51 0.63 7.90
C PHE A 4 9.18 0.12 7.33
N THR A 5 8.24 1.03 7.14
CA THR A 5 7.00 0.77 6.43
C THR A 5 7.13 1.28 5.00
N LEU A 6 6.79 0.45 4.02
CA LEU A 6 6.81 0.80 2.61
C LEU A 6 5.37 0.94 2.11
N LYS A 7 4.95 2.13 1.70
CA LYS A 7 3.64 2.30 1.06
C LYS A 7 3.84 2.39 -0.44
N LEU A 8 3.20 1.47 -1.17
CA LEU A 8 3.27 1.39 -2.62
C LEU A 8 2.03 2.03 -3.24
N SER A 9 2.24 2.99 -4.14
CA SER A 9 1.16 3.52 -4.97
C SER A 9 0.46 2.40 -5.72
N GLY A 10 -0.88 2.48 -5.78
CA GLY A 10 -1.66 1.52 -6.58
C GLY A 10 -1.31 1.54 -8.07
N HIS A 11 -0.69 2.62 -8.57
CA HIS A 11 -0.23 2.71 -9.95
C HIS A 11 0.84 1.67 -10.29
N LEU A 12 1.62 1.21 -9.31
CA LEU A 12 2.60 0.15 -9.50
C LEU A 12 1.97 -1.11 -10.09
N PHE A 13 0.76 -1.45 -9.63
CA PHE A 13 0.02 -2.65 -10.04
C PHE A 13 -0.66 -2.50 -11.40
N ASP A 14 -0.65 -1.28 -11.97
CA ASP A 14 -1.12 -1.01 -13.33
C ASP A 14 0.02 -1.17 -14.37
N ASN A 15 1.27 -1.34 -13.92
CA ASN A 15 2.46 -1.38 -14.77
C ASN A 15 3.18 -2.74 -14.65
N GLY A 16 3.06 -3.56 -15.70
CA GLY A 16 3.63 -4.91 -15.76
C GLY A 16 5.16 -4.96 -15.74
N ASP A 17 5.84 -3.89 -16.12
CA ASP A 17 7.31 -3.83 -16.16
C ASP A 17 7.90 -3.41 -14.80
N LEU A 18 7.20 -2.53 -14.07
CA LEU A 18 7.66 -2.06 -12.76
C LEU A 18 7.44 -3.08 -11.64
N LEU A 19 6.35 -3.85 -11.69
CA LEU A 19 6.03 -4.79 -10.62
C LEU A 19 7.15 -5.82 -10.37
N PRO A 20 7.72 -6.49 -11.39
CA PRO A 20 8.88 -7.38 -11.20
C PRO A 20 10.07 -6.68 -10.54
N THR A 21 10.40 -5.46 -10.96
CA THR A 21 11.50 -4.68 -10.36
C THR A 21 11.27 -4.42 -8.87
N TYR A 22 10.03 -4.11 -8.47
CA TYR A 22 9.69 -3.93 -7.05
C TYR A 22 9.71 -5.24 -6.27
N VAL A 23 9.29 -6.35 -6.88
CA VAL A 23 9.40 -7.69 -6.27
C VAL A 23 10.87 -8.01 -5.98
N ASP A 24 11.76 -7.79 -6.94
CA ASP A 24 13.20 -8.02 -6.80
C ASP A 24 13.81 -7.11 -5.74
N LEU A 25 13.48 -5.81 -5.75
CA LEU A 25 13.94 -4.85 -4.75
C LEU A 25 13.51 -5.24 -3.32
N ILE A 26 12.24 -5.60 -3.12
CA ILE A 26 11.75 -6.01 -1.79
C ILE A 26 12.47 -7.28 -1.33
N ARG A 27 12.71 -8.23 -2.24
CA ARG A 27 13.45 -9.46 -1.96
C ARG A 27 14.91 -9.17 -1.58
N GLU A 28 15.59 -8.31 -2.33
CA GLU A 28 16.97 -7.89 -2.05
C GLU A 28 17.07 -7.26 -0.66
N LEU A 29 16.18 -6.32 -0.33
CA LEU A 29 16.12 -5.69 0.98
C LEU A 29 15.83 -6.73 2.08
N TRP A 30 14.91 -7.66 1.86
CA TRP A 30 14.63 -8.71 2.83
C TRP A 30 15.83 -9.61 3.11
N VAL A 31 16.54 -10.04 2.07
CA VAL A 31 17.77 -10.85 2.16
C VAL A 31 18.90 -10.05 2.82
N GLY A 32 18.98 -8.74 2.56
CA GLY A 32 19.90 -7.81 3.21
C GLY A 32 19.65 -7.59 4.70
N GLY A 33 18.62 -8.21 5.28
CA GLY A 33 18.33 -8.16 6.71
C GLY A 33 17.40 -7.02 7.13
N TYR A 34 16.79 -6.30 6.18
CA TYR A 34 15.74 -5.34 6.47
C TYR A 34 14.45 -6.07 6.85
N ARG A 35 13.66 -5.45 7.73
CA ARG A 35 12.30 -5.90 8.06
C ARG A 35 11.33 -4.79 7.72
N MET A 36 10.19 -5.14 7.15
CA MET A 36 9.25 -4.13 6.68
C MET A 36 7.82 -4.63 6.68
N VAL A 37 6.89 -3.68 6.77
CA VAL A 37 5.50 -3.89 6.37
C VAL A 37 5.25 -3.14 5.08
N VAL A 38 4.61 -3.79 4.12
CA VAL A 38 4.25 -3.19 2.85
C VAL A 38 2.75 -2.90 2.82
N VAL A 39 2.38 -1.68 2.45
CA VAL A 39 0.98 -1.28 2.26
C VAL A 39 0.71 -0.98 0.80
N THR A 40 -0.24 -1.68 0.19
CA THR A 40 -0.55 -1.53 -1.24
C THR A 40 -1.75 -0.60 -1.47
N GLY A 41 -1.66 0.27 -2.47
CA GLY A 41 -2.80 1.05 -2.98
C GLY A 41 -3.72 0.25 -3.90
N GLY A 42 -4.95 0.74 -4.12
CA GLY A 42 -5.96 0.08 -4.97
C GLY A 42 -5.82 0.31 -6.49
N GLY A 43 -5.10 1.34 -6.92
CA GLY A 43 -4.71 1.52 -8.33
C GLY A 43 -5.87 1.82 -9.29
N SER A 44 -5.66 1.55 -10.59
CA SER A 44 -6.73 1.66 -11.60
C SER A 44 -7.88 0.71 -11.32
N LEU A 45 -7.60 -0.45 -10.73
CA LEU A 45 -8.62 -1.44 -10.36
C LEU A 45 -9.64 -0.86 -9.38
N ALA A 46 -9.19 -0.25 -8.28
CA ALA A 46 -10.09 0.42 -7.33
C ALA A 46 -10.92 1.51 -8.01
N ARG A 47 -10.26 2.39 -8.79
CA ARG A 47 -10.93 3.48 -9.52
C ARG A 47 -12.01 2.95 -10.46
N ARG A 48 -11.71 1.90 -11.25
CA ARG A 48 -12.66 1.28 -12.16
C ARG A 48 -13.90 0.75 -11.43
N TYR A 49 -13.72 0.01 -10.34
CA TYR A 49 -14.84 -0.57 -9.59
C TYR A 49 -15.65 0.48 -8.85
N ILE A 50 -15.00 1.50 -8.29
CA ILE A 50 -15.67 2.63 -7.65
C ILE A 50 -16.53 3.38 -8.67
N GLU A 51 -16.02 3.69 -9.86
CA GLU A 51 -16.78 4.39 -10.90
C GLU A 51 -17.98 3.57 -11.40
N LEU A 52 -17.83 2.25 -11.58
CA LEU A 52 -18.95 1.37 -11.87
C LEU A 52 -20.00 1.40 -10.75
N GLY A 53 -19.56 1.35 -9.48
CA GLY A 53 -20.45 1.41 -8.33
C GLY A 53 -21.21 2.74 -8.22
N LYS A 54 -20.54 3.86 -8.52
CA LYS A 54 -21.20 5.18 -8.60
C LYS A 54 -22.30 5.21 -9.65
N GLY A 55 -22.03 4.64 -10.84
CA GLY A 55 -23.02 4.49 -11.90
C GLY A 55 -24.25 3.66 -11.49
N LEU A 56 -24.11 2.82 -10.46
CA LEU A 56 -25.19 2.02 -9.87
C LEU A 56 -25.85 2.67 -8.64
N GLY A 57 -25.42 3.87 -8.23
CA GLY A 57 -25.95 4.55 -7.05
C GLY A 57 -25.53 3.94 -5.71
N ILE A 58 -24.42 3.20 -5.67
CA ILE A 58 -23.87 2.65 -4.42
C ILE A 58 -23.35 3.80 -3.54
N ASN A 59 -23.61 3.74 -2.23
CA ASN A 59 -23.16 4.77 -1.29
C ASN A 59 -21.63 4.74 -1.06
N GLU A 60 -21.07 5.87 -0.69
CA GLU A 60 -19.62 6.07 -0.54
C GLU A 60 -18.93 5.05 0.37
N SER A 61 -19.53 4.70 1.52
CA SER A 61 -18.92 3.72 2.43
C SER A 61 -18.81 2.32 1.80
N LEU A 62 -19.74 1.94 0.93
CA LEU A 62 -19.68 0.68 0.18
C LEU A 62 -18.72 0.78 -1.01
N LEU A 63 -18.57 1.95 -1.62
CA LEU A 63 -17.54 2.19 -2.65
C LEU A 63 -16.13 2.07 -2.06
N ASP A 64 -15.91 2.60 -0.86
CA ASP A 64 -14.65 2.42 -0.15
C ASP A 64 -14.33 0.94 0.09
N MET A 65 -15.33 0.11 0.39
CA MET A 65 -15.14 -1.34 0.52
C MET A 65 -14.65 -1.99 -0.79
N LEU A 66 -15.08 -1.49 -1.96
CA LEU A 66 -14.54 -1.93 -3.25
C LEU A 66 -13.08 -1.49 -3.41
N GLY A 67 -12.75 -0.25 -3.03
CA GLY A 67 -11.38 0.25 -3.03
C GLY A 67 -10.44 -0.56 -2.13
N ILE A 68 -10.91 -0.89 -0.93
CA ILE A 68 -10.21 -1.76 0.02
C ILE A 68 -10.00 -3.14 -0.58
N SER A 69 -11.04 -3.73 -1.18
CA SER A 69 -10.94 -5.05 -1.81
C SER A 69 -9.92 -5.07 -2.94
N ALA A 70 -9.90 -4.05 -3.79
CA ALA A 70 -8.90 -3.90 -4.85
C ALA A 70 -7.48 -3.76 -4.30
N SER A 71 -7.27 -2.95 -3.25
CA SER A 71 -5.95 -2.84 -2.61
C SER A 71 -5.48 -4.16 -1.98
N ARG A 72 -6.39 -4.93 -1.37
CA ARG A 72 -6.09 -6.26 -0.82
C ARG A 72 -5.79 -7.28 -1.91
N LEU A 73 -6.41 -7.17 -3.09
CA LEU A 73 -6.04 -8.00 -4.24
C LEU A 73 -4.61 -7.70 -4.71
N ASN A 74 -4.22 -6.42 -4.75
CA ASN A 74 -2.85 -6.02 -5.03
C ASN A 74 -1.86 -6.53 -3.97
N ALA A 75 -2.23 -6.49 -2.68
CA ALA A 75 -1.45 -7.07 -1.59
C ALA A 75 -1.29 -8.59 -1.77
N GLN A 76 -2.37 -9.28 -2.11
CA GLN A 76 -2.37 -10.72 -2.38
C GLN A 76 -1.45 -11.08 -3.55
N LEU A 77 -1.49 -10.31 -4.64
CA LEU A 77 -0.61 -10.53 -5.80
C LEU A 77 0.87 -10.42 -5.38
N LEU A 78 1.23 -9.35 -4.67
CA LEU A 78 2.60 -9.12 -4.22
C LEU A 78 3.07 -10.18 -3.22
N ALA A 79 2.22 -10.53 -2.25
CA ALA A 79 2.53 -11.57 -1.27
C ALA A 79 2.66 -12.95 -1.88
N SER A 80 1.85 -13.28 -2.90
CA SER A 80 2.00 -14.53 -3.63
C SER A 80 3.32 -14.60 -4.40
N ALA A 81 3.76 -13.50 -5.01
CA ALA A 81 5.06 -13.41 -5.69
C ALA A 81 6.26 -13.52 -4.73
N LEU A 82 6.05 -13.19 -3.45
CA LEU A 82 7.04 -13.26 -2.37
C LEU A 82 6.70 -14.34 -1.34
N SER A 83 5.98 -15.40 -1.74
CA SER A 83 5.34 -16.37 -0.83
C SER A 83 6.32 -17.17 0.05
N ASP A 84 7.59 -17.22 -0.31
CA ASP A 84 8.66 -17.83 0.49
C ASP A 84 9.08 -16.98 1.70
N ILE A 85 8.85 -15.66 1.65
CA ILE A 85 9.21 -14.71 2.71
C ILE A 85 8.00 -14.00 3.34
N ALA A 86 6.90 -13.88 2.59
CA ALA A 86 5.72 -13.14 2.99
C ALA A 86 4.79 -13.96 3.89
N TYR A 87 4.12 -13.26 4.81
CA TYR A 87 3.02 -13.83 5.58
C TYR A 87 1.77 -13.94 4.69
N LEU A 88 1.07 -15.06 4.80
CA LEU A 88 -0.27 -15.28 4.24
C LEU A 88 -1.15 -15.92 5.34
N PRO A 89 -2.45 -15.59 5.43
CA PRO A 89 -3.24 -14.73 4.51
C PRO A 89 -3.00 -13.21 4.71
N ILE A 90 -3.48 -12.38 3.77
CA ILE A 90 -3.39 -10.91 3.87
C ILE A 90 -4.18 -10.39 5.09
N PRO A 91 -3.54 -9.69 6.04
CA PRO A 91 -4.23 -9.08 7.17
C PRO A 91 -5.25 -8.02 6.76
N LYS A 92 -6.37 -7.98 7.48
CA LYS A 92 -7.53 -7.13 7.18
C LYS A 92 -7.66 -5.93 8.13
N ASP A 93 -6.98 -5.97 9.27
CA ASP A 93 -6.98 -4.91 10.27
C ASP A 93 -5.66 -4.85 11.05
N LEU A 94 -5.59 -3.93 12.02
CA LEU A 94 -4.41 -3.72 12.85
C LEU A 94 -4.07 -4.94 13.73
N ASN A 95 -5.08 -5.64 14.26
CA ASN A 95 -4.85 -6.81 15.11
C ASN A 95 -4.26 -7.97 14.31
N GLU A 96 -4.86 -8.28 13.15
CA GLU A 96 -4.32 -9.29 12.24
C GLU A 96 -2.91 -8.91 11.76
N THR A 97 -2.66 -7.61 11.53
CA THR A 97 -1.34 -7.11 11.13
C THR A 97 -0.31 -7.33 12.23
N PHE A 98 -0.66 -7.06 13.49
CA PHE A 98 0.22 -7.33 14.63
C PHE A 98 0.50 -8.82 14.77
N SER A 99 -0.51 -9.68 14.68
CA SER A 99 -0.33 -11.14 14.72
C SER A 99 0.59 -11.62 13.59
N ALA A 100 0.37 -11.16 12.36
CA ALA A 100 1.23 -11.48 11.22
C ALA A 100 2.68 -11.00 11.44
N TRP A 101 2.86 -9.81 12.01
CA TRP A 101 4.18 -9.25 12.30
C TRP A 101 4.98 -10.11 13.27
N THR A 102 4.33 -10.68 14.29
CA THR A 102 5.01 -11.55 15.28
C THR A 102 5.59 -12.83 14.70
N THR A 103 5.20 -13.24 13.48
CA THR A 103 5.78 -14.42 12.83
C THR A 103 7.16 -14.14 12.22
N GLY A 104 7.63 -12.89 12.23
CA GLY A 104 8.91 -12.50 11.65
C GLY A 104 8.97 -12.58 10.12
N ARG A 105 7.81 -12.67 9.45
CA ARG A 105 7.68 -12.69 7.99
C ARG A 105 7.44 -11.29 7.43
N LEU A 106 7.60 -11.14 6.12
CA LEU A 106 7.24 -9.91 5.42
C LEU A 106 5.72 -9.75 5.46
N VAL A 107 5.22 -8.73 6.14
CA VAL A 107 3.78 -8.46 6.23
C VAL A 107 3.39 -7.53 5.09
N ILE A 108 2.35 -7.89 4.35
CA ILE A 108 1.82 -7.09 3.24
C ILE A 108 0.32 -6.92 3.48
N VAL A 109 -0.15 -5.67 3.45
CA VAL A 109 -1.54 -5.31 3.74
C VAL A 109 -2.12 -4.40 2.66
N GLY A 110 -3.44 -4.43 2.53
CA GLY A 110 -4.20 -3.44 1.76
C GLY A 110 -4.88 -2.43 2.67
N GLY A 111 -6.07 -1.96 2.26
CA GLY A 111 -6.96 -1.13 3.07
C GLY A 111 -7.56 -1.88 4.27
N PHE A 112 -7.94 -1.12 5.30
CA PHE A 112 -8.57 -1.65 6.52
C PHE A 112 -10.05 -1.30 6.64
N GLN A 113 -10.38 -0.02 6.60
CA GLN A 113 -11.74 0.48 6.84
C GLN A 113 -12.12 1.60 5.86
N PRO A 114 -13.43 1.83 5.61
CA PRO A 114 -13.92 2.99 4.87
C PRO A 114 -13.48 4.34 5.44
N GLY A 115 -13.50 5.38 4.62
CA GLY A 115 -13.17 6.75 5.00
C GLY A 115 -11.67 7.06 5.10
N GLN A 116 -10.79 6.14 4.71
CA GLN A 116 -9.34 6.38 4.74
C GLN A 116 -8.60 5.81 3.53
N SER A 117 -7.46 6.42 3.21
CA SER A 117 -6.56 5.94 2.17
C SER A 117 -5.55 4.92 2.72
N THR A 118 -4.82 4.27 1.83
CA THR A 118 -3.73 3.37 2.23
C THR A 118 -2.51 4.09 2.80
N ALA A 119 -2.38 5.42 2.60
CA ALA A 119 -1.39 6.21 3.32
C ALA A 119 -1.72 6.26 4.82
N THR A 120 -3.00 6.41 5.18
CA THR A 120 -3.48 6.34 6.57
C THR A 120 -3.20 4.96 7.17
N VAL A 121 -3.47 3.89 6.43
CA VAL A 121 -3.13 2.51 6.87
C VAL A 121 -1.64 2.39 7.16
N ALA A 122 -0.76 2.87 6.27
CA ALA A 122 0.68 2.83 6.48
C ALA A 122 1.13 3.58 7.74
N MET A 123 0.52 4.73 8.03
CA MET A 123 0.79 5.48 9.26
C MET A 123 0.33 4.70 10.51
N LEU A 124 -0.91 4.18 10.51
CA LEU A 124 -1.45 3.41 11.63
C LEU A 124 -0.63 2.14 11.92
N VAL A 125 -0.22 1.42 10.86
CA VAL A 125 0.65 0.24 10.99
C VAL A 125 2.03 0.62 11.53
N SER A 126 2.59 1.74 11.06
CA SER A 126 3.90 2.20 11.54
C SER A 126 3.84 2.56 13.03
N GLU A 127 2.80 3.27 13.44
CA GLU A 127 2.55 3.62 14.83
C GLU A 127 2.39 2.36 15.70
N LEU A 128 1.52 1.43 15.29
CA LEU A 128 1.26 0.17 15.98
C LEU A 128 2.54 -0.63 16.23
N LEU A 129 3.45 -0.66 15.24
CA LEU A 129 4.67 -1.47 15.28
C LEU A 129 5.89 -0.69 15.81
N GLY A 130 5.73 0.58 16.20
CA GLY A 130 6.83 1.44 16.64
C GLY A 130 7.86 1.74 15.54
N VAL A 131 7.45 1.64 14.28
CA VAL A 131 8.29 1.89 13.10
C VAL A 131 8.40 3.39 12.86
N ARG A 132 9.63 3.92 12.96
CA ARG A 132 9.88 5.37 12.86
C ARG A 132 10.10 5.88 11.44
N LYS A 133 10.23 4.98 10.46
CA LYS A 133 10.54 5.31 9.07
C LYS A 133 9.44 4.77 8.17
N LEU A 134 8.73 5.68 7.50
CA LEU A 134 7.75 5.36 6.48
C LEU A 134 8.25 5.92 5.14
N ILE A 135 8.31 5.06 4.13
CA ILE A 135 8.67 5.43 2.76
C ILE A 135 7.40 5.35 1.91
N ASP A 136 6.88 6.49 1.46
CA ASP A 136 5.75 6.53 0.51
C ASP A 136 6.29 6.57 -0.92
N CYS A 137 6.21 5.45 -1.62
CA CYS A 137 6.47 5.34 -3.05
C CYS A 137 5.26 5.89 -3.85
N ALA A 138 5.10 7.21 -3.80
CA ALA A 138 4.08 7.94 -4.53
C ALA A 138 4.44 8.11 -6.02
N ASN A 139 3.46 8.49 -6.85
CA ASN A 139 3.67 8.82 -8.26
C ASN A 139 4.03 10.32 -8.45
N VAL A 140 4.58 10.94 -7.40
CA VAL A 140 5.11 12.31 -7.38
C VAL A 140 6.47 12.24 -6.71
N ASP A 141 7.42 13.00 -7.22
CA ASP A 141 8.82 12.99 -6.80
C ASP A 141 9.06 13.75 -5.48
N ALA A 142 8.12 14.58 -5.07
CA ALA A 142 8.15 15.30 -3.81
C ALA A 142 6.76 15.75 -3.35
N VAL A 143 6.70 16.33 -2.15
CA VAL A 143 5.54 17.09 -1.69
C VAL A 143 5.62 18.49 -2.28
N TYR A 144 4.48 19.02 -2.74
CA TYR A 144 4.37 20.35 -3.35
C TYR A 144 3.33 21.20 -2.60
N THR A 145 3.40 22.53 -2.71
CA THR A 145 2.42 23.46 -2.15
C THR A 145 1.00 23.27 -2.71
N SER A 146 0.89 22.75 -3.94
CA SER A 146 -0.34 22.47 -4.68
C SER A 146 -0.08 21.31 -5.66
N ASP A 147 -1.12 20.75 -6.29
CA ASP A 147 -0.95 19.64 -7.25
C ASP A 147 -0.15 20.11 -8.48
N PRO A 148 1.11 19.66 -8.68
CA PRO A 148 1.98 20.14 -9.76
C PRO A 148 1.50 19.73 -11.15
N ARG A 149 0.54 18.81 -11.25
CA ARG A 149 -0.08 18.41 -12.51
C ARG A 149 -1.19 19.35 -12.96
N LYS A 150 -1.71 20.17 -12.03
CA LYS A 150 -2.81 21.12 -12.26
C LYS A 150 -2.35 22.56 -12.13
N ASP A 151 -1.42 22.83 -11.24
CA ASP A 151 -0.90 24.16 -10.96
C ASP A 151 0.58 24.26 -11.37
N PRO A 152 0.90 25.00 -12.45
CA PRO A 152 2.29 25.20 -12.87
C PRO A 152 3.11 26.02 -11.86
N ASN A 153 2.48 26.70 -10.88
CA ASN A 153 3.17 27.44 -9.83
C ASN A 153 3.42 26.59 -8.57
N ALA A 154 3.08 25.31 -8.58
CA ALA A 154 3.33 24.41 -7.47
C ALA A 154 4.82 24.37 -7.12
N LYS A 155 5.15 24.72 -5.87
CA LYS A 155 6.53 24.71 -5.38
C LYS A 155 6.81 23.43 -4.61
N ARG A 156 7.93 22.80 -4.91
CA ARG A 156 8.45 21.66 -4.16
C ARG A 156 8.76 22.11 -2.72
N LEU A 157 8.30 21.33 -1.74
CA LEU A 157 8.63 21.51 -0.33
C LEU A 157 9.89 20.70 -0.01
N GLU A 158 10.75 21.26 0.82
CA GLU A 158 11.95 20.61 1.36
C GLU A 158 11.73 20.12 2.80
#